data_AF-A0A2V5PZU7-F1
#
_entry.id   AF-A0A2V5PZU7-F1
#
_cell.length_a   1.000
_cell.length_b   1.000
_cell.length_c   1.000
_cell.angle_alpha   90.00
_cell.angle_beta   90.00
_cell.angle_gamma   90.00
#
_symmetry.space_group_name_H-M   'P 1'
#
loop_
_entity.id
_entity.type
_entity.pdbx_description
1 polymer ?
#
loop_
_entity_poly.entity_id
_entity_poly.type
_entity_poly.pdbx_seq_one_letter_code
_entity_poly.pdbx_strand_id
1 'polypeptide(L)' 'MDRIVGVETEYGCLLSEEEPHVNSELWPAKVKNYLFRKADAGTIDLHYRDYEEPPGNGGFLLNGGRLYLDMGHIEL' A
#
# COMPACT_ATOMS: atom_id res chain seq x y z
N MET A 1 23.00 -11.95 17.14
CA MET A 1 22.53 -12.65 15.93
C MET A 1 22.32 -11.54 14.94
N ASP A 2 23.26 -11.36 14.03
CA ASP A 2 23.40 -10.09 13.31
C ASP A 2 23.06 -10.35 11.85
N ARG A 3 21.75 -10.50 11.60
CA ARG A 3 21.18 -10.80 10.29
C ARG A 3 20.15 -9.74 9.96
N ILE A 4 20.26 -9.19 8.76
CA ILE A 4 19.22 -8.33 8.19
C ILE A 4 17.99 -9.18 7.91
N VAL A 5 16.85 -8.75 8.43
CA VAL A 5 15.54 -9.38 8.22
C VAL A 5 14.53 -8.31 7.86
N GLY A 6 13.56 -8.68 7.03
CA GLY A 6 12.37 -7.90 6.71
C GLY A 6 11.14 -8.78 6.90
N VAL A 7 9.98 -8.15 7.02
CA VAL A 7 8.67 -8.81 7.06
C VAL A 7 7.78 -8.07 6.09
N GLU A 8 7.00 -8.83 5.35
CA GLU A 8 5.94 -8.34 4.47
C GLU A 8 4.61 -8.68 5.15
N THR A 9 3.71 -7.69 5.25
CA THR A 9 2.40 -7.89 5.89
C THR A 9 1.29 -7.35 5.01
N GLU A 10 0.48 -8.26 4.45
CA GLU A 10 -0.76 -7.92 3.78
C GLU A 10 -1.92 -7.71 4.77
N TYR A 11 -2.72 -6.68 4.55
CA TYR A 11 -3.88 -6.35 5.37
C TYR A 11 -5.19 -6.66 4.65
N GLY A 12 -6.00 -7.54 5.25
CA GLY A 12 -7.38 -7.74 4.84
C GLY A 12 -8.23 -6.47 5.05
N CYS A 13 -9.05 -6.12 4.06
CA CYS A 13 -9.90 -4.93 4.11
C CYS A 13 -11.38 -5.33 4.21
N LEU A 14 -11.94 -5.24 5.42
CA LEU A 14 -13.37 -5.45 5.67
C LEU A 14 -14.12 -4.12 5.62
N LEU A 15 -15.22 -4.09 4.88
CA LEU A 15 -16.12 -2.94 4.80
C LEU A 15 -17.30 -3.10 5.75
N SER A 16 -17.79 -1.98 6.27
CA SER A 16 -19.02 -1.98 7.07
C SER A 16 -20.24 -2.24 6.18
N GLU A 17 -21.25 -2.91 6.74
CA GLU A 17 -22.51 -3.20 6.04
C GLU A 17 -23.27 -1.95 5.59
N GLU A 18 -22.97 -0.79 6.20
CA GLU A 18 -23.56 0.52 5.88
C GLU A 18 -22.97 1.15 4.60
N GLU A 19 -21.87 0.62 4.08
CA GLU A 19 -21.28 1.03 2.78
C GLU A 19 -21.29 -0.11 1.74
N PRO A 20 -22.46 -0.68 1.39
CA PRO A 20 -22.56 -1.87 0.53
C PRO A 20 -22.19 -1.61 -0.94
N HIS A 21 -21.91 -0.36 -1.31
CA HIS A 21 -21.69 0.05 -2.70
C HIS A 21 -20.23 0.32 -3.06
N VAL A 22 -19.29 0.15 -2.12
CA VAL A 22 -17.86 0.36 -2.39
C VAL A 22 -17.17 -1.00 -2.50
N ASN A 23 -16.51 -1.26 -3.64
CA ASN A 23 -15.68 -2.45 -3.80
C ASN A 23 -14.54 -2.42 -2.75
N SER A 24 -14.32 -3.52 -2.03
CA SER A 24 -13.24 -3.67 -1.05
C SER A 24 -11.86 -3.40 -1.63
N GLU A 25 -11.67 -3.55 -2.94
CA GLU A 25 -10.41 -3.23 -3.64
C GLU A 25 -10.14 -1.71 -3.75
N LEU A 26 -11.18 -0.86 -3.64
CA LEU A 26 -11.02 0.60 -3.80
C LEU A 26 -10.43 1.27 -2.56
N TRP A 27 -10.74 0.76 -1.37
CA TRP A 27 -10.32 1.38 -0.11
C TRP A 27 -8.81 1.31 0.13
N PRO A 28 -8.14 0.17 -0.08
CA PRO A 28 -6.68 0.05 -0.09
C PRO A 28 -6.00 1.13 -0.95
N ALA A 29 -6.48 1.31 -2.18
CA ALA A 29 -5.96 2.34 -3.08
C ALA A 29 -6.20 3.77 -2.57
N LYS A 30 -7.36 4.05 -1.98
CA LYS A 30 -7.67 5.36 -1.36
C LYS A 30 -6.74 5.67 -0.20
N VAL A 31 -6.52 4.72 0.71
CA VAL A 31 -5.64 4.87 1.88
C VAL A 31 -4.20 5.11 1.42
N LYS A 32 -3.67 4.27 0.52
CA LYS A 32 -2.34 4.49 -0.07
C LYS A 32 -2.21 5.89 -0.66
N ASN A 33 -3.17 6.29 -1.50
CA ASN A 33 -3.12 7.59 -2.17
C ASN A 33 -3.20 8.75 -1.18
N TYR A 34 -3.98 8.62 -0.10
CA TYR A 34 -4.02 9.61 0.97
C TYR A 34 -2.66 9.75 1.65
N LEU A 35 -2.04 8.64 2.05
CA LEU A 35 -0.75 8.63 2.74
C LEU A 35 0.33 9.38 1.94
N PHE A 36 0.44 9.10 0.64
CA PHE A 36 1.50 9.71 -0.18
C PHE A 36 1.14 11.08 -0.79
N ARG A 37 -0.13 11.36 -1.09
CA ARG A 37 -0.52 12.59 -1.82
C ARG A 37 -1.12 13.68 -0.94
N LYS A 38 -1.46 13.37 0.32
CA LYS A 38 -2.12 14.29 1.25
C LYS A 38 -1.46 14.35 2.61
N ALA A 39 -1.03 13.21 3.14
CA ALA A 39 -0.42 13.15 4.48
C ALA A 39 1.12 13.27 4.46
N ASP A 40 1.74 13.35 3.28
CA ASP A 40 3.20 13.41 3.10
C ASP A 40 3.96 12.33 3.91
N ALA A 41 3.36 11.14 4.03
CA ALA A 41 3.87 10.04 4.85
C ALA A 41 5.05 9.28 4.23
N GLY A 42 5.57 9.76 3.09
CA GLY A 42 6.63 9.11 2.34
C GLY A 42 6.74 9.63 0.92
N THR A 43 7.42 8.88 0.06
CA THR A 43 7.59 9.20 -1.36
C THR A 43 7.05 8.07 -2.26
N ILE A 44 6.44 8.44 -3.38
CA ILE A 44 5.89 7.50 -4.35
C ILE A 44 7.04 6.88 -5.17
N ASP A 45 7.02 5.55 -5.34
CA ASP A 45 7.95 4.88 -6.25
C ASP A 45 7.50 5.06 -7.70
N LEU A 46 8.38 5.60 -8.54
CA LEU A 46 8.12 5.91 -9.94
C LEU A 46 8.69 4.86 -10.90
N HIS A 47 9.27 3.78 -10.37
CA HIS A 47 9.83 2.70 -11.17
C HIS A 47 8.82 1.58 -11.34
N TYR A 48 8.89 0.88 -12.48
CA TYR A 48 8.22 -0.39 -12.65
C TYR A 48 8.81 -1.42 -11.69
N ARG A 49 7.93 -2.14 -10.98
CA ARG A 49 8.26 -3.23 -10.07
C ARG A 49 7.45 -4.43 -10.54
N ASP A 50 8.12 -5.50 -10.96
CA ASP A 50 7.51 -6.71 -11.55
C ASP A 50 6.28 -6.47 -12.48
N TYR A 51 5.47 -7.49 -12.77
CA TYR A 51 4.38 -7.40 -13.73
C TYR A 51 3.12 -6.70 -13.20
N GLU A 52 2.88 -6.74 -11.89
CA GLU A 52 1.63 -6.27 -11.25
C GLU A 52 1.80 -5.00 -10.41
N GLU A 53 3.01 -4.41 -10.37
CA GLU A 53 3.25 -3.16 -9.66
C GLU A 53 3.78 -2.04 -10.59
N PRO A 54 2.88 -1.36 -11.31
CA PRO A 54 3.26 -0.23 -12.17
C PRO A 54 3.78 0.96 -11.35
N PRO A 55 4.46 1.93 -11.99
CA PRO A 55 4.85 3.19 -11.36
C PRO A 55 3.68 3.85 -10.61
N GLY A 56 3.91 4.22 -9.36
CA GLY A 56 2.89 4.79 -8.48
C GLY A 56 2.00 3.78 -7.76
N ASN A 57 2.23 2.47 -7.95
CA ASN A 57 1.53 1.41 -7.20
C ASN A 57 1.78 1.51 -5.69
N GLY A 58 2.93 2.05 -5.29
CA GLY A 58 3.36 2.16 -3.91
C GLY A 58 4.43 3.23 -3.70
N GLY A 59 5.13 3.16 -2.58
CA GLY A 59 6.17 4.08 -2.21
C GLY A 59 6.91 3.65 -0.95
N PHE A 60 7.89 4.46 -0.55
CA PHE A 60 8.65 4.27 0.67
C PHE A 60 8.18 5.26 1.73
N LEU A 61 7.88 4.75 2.91
CA LEU A 61 7.50 5.54 4.08
C LEU A 61 8.73 6.20 4.72
N LEU A 62 8.50 7.23 5.54
CA LEU A 62 9.57 7.98 6.22
C LEU A 62 10.43 7.11 7.17
N ASN A 63 9.94 5.95 7.60
CA ASN A 63 10.69 4.99 8.43
C ASN A 63 11.48 3.96 7.60
N GLY A 64 11.47 4.05 6.27
CA GLY A 64 12.16 3.14 5.37
C GLY A 64 11.35 1.89 4.96
N GLY A 65 10.16 1.67 5.52
CA GLY A 65 9.25 0.62 5.07
C GLY A 65 8.68 0.92 3.69
N ARG A 66 8.20 -0.11 2.98
CA ARG A 66 7.59 0.03 1.65
C ARG A 66 6.10 -0.20 1.79
N LEU A 67 5.26 0.71 1.30
CA LEU A 67 3.81 0.52 1.24
C LEU A 67 3.36 0.47 -0.22
N TYR A 68 2.67 -0.59 -0.63
CA TYR A 68 2.17 -0.76 -1.99
C TYR A 68 0.85 -1.54 -2.02
N LEU A 69 0.26 -1.68 -3.21
CA LEU A 69 -0.89 -2.56 -3.40
C LEU A 69 -0.44 -3.88 -3.98
N ASP A 70 -0.76 -4.98 -3.31
CA ASP A 70 -0.59 -6.34 -3.84
C ASP A 70 -1.96 -6.99 -4.00
N MET A 71 -2.34 -7.31 -5.24
CA MET A 71 -3.62 -7.95 -5.59
C MET A 71 -4.87 -7.34 -4.91
N GLY A 72 -4.83 -6.03 -4.66
CA GLY A 72 -5.92 -5.29 -4.01
C GLY A 72 -5.77 -5.09 -2.50
N HIS A 73 -4.79 -5.70 -1.85
CA HIS A 73 -4.46 -5.48 -0.44
C HIS A 73 -3.45 -4.35 -0.27
N ILE A 74 -3.43 -3.71 0.91
CA ILE A 74 -2.27 -2.91 1.31
C ILE A 74 -1.23 -3.88 1.87
N GLU A 75 0.00 -3.72 1.42
CA GLU A 75 1.16 -4.42 1.98
C GLU A 75 2.20 -3.44 2.49
N LEU A 76 2.89 -3.83 3.59
CA LEU A 76 3.91 -3.07 4.32
C LEU A 76 5.18 -3.88 4.57
#